data_AF-A0A4U2DGX6-F1
#
_entry.id   AF-A0A4U2DGX6-F1
#
_cell.length_a   1.000
_cell.length_b   1.000
_cell.length_c   1.000
_cell.angle_alpha   90.00
_cell.angle_beta   90.00
_cell.angle_gamma   90.00
#
_symmetry.space_group_name_H-M   'P 1'
#
loop_
_entity.id
_entity.type
_entity.pdbx_description
1 polymer ?
#
loop_
_entity_poly.entity_id
_entity_poly.type
_entity_poly.pdbx_seq_one_letter_code
_entity_poly.pdbx_strand_id
1 'polypeptide(L)'
;KSADIGKMGVPAHIKGTWRKGWSYDDELVYYRIDAPIDAELAEKKMRTLQNYYEYYQPTYGSMQVIVDEERIQVMYTFACVSRTRDCTPEEGSDPNGWVERSPQNGVTEVVVLFDGKGESSPV
;
A
#
# COMPACT_ATOMS: atom_id res chain seq x y z
N LYS A 1 -17.01 14.21 -11.76
CA LYS A 1 -16.19 15.08 -10.87
C LYS A 1 -15.09 14.20 -10.31
N SER A 2 -13.82 14.42 -10.70
CA SER A 2 -12.71 13.62 -10.18
C SER A 2 -12.63 13.81 -8.68
N ALA A 3 -12.75 12.73 -7.91
CA ALA A 3 -12.48 12.82 -6.49
C ALA A 3 -10.99 13.13 -6.30
N ASP A 4 -10.72 14.07 -5.40
CA ASP A 4 -9.37 14.39 -4.97
C ASP A 4 -8.80 13.14 -4.27
N ILE A 5 -7.50 12.88 -4.37
CA ILE A 5 -6.82 11.84 -3.54
C ILE A 5 -6.89 12.23 -2.05
N GLY A 6 -7.35 13.45 -1.79
CA GLY A 6 -7.62 13.99 -0.48
C GLY A 6 -6.35 14.61 0.09
N LYS A 7 -6.44 15.03 1.36
CA LYS A 7 -5.33 15.73 2.04
C LYS A 7 -4.04 14.93 2.17
N MET A 8 -4.07 13.63 1.88
CA MET A 8 -2.91 12.74 1.98
C MET A 8 -1.90 12.96 0.83
N GLY A 9 -2.38 13.38 -0.34
CA GLY A 9 -1.53 13.52 -1.53
C GLY A 9 -0.97 12.18 -2.06
N VAL A 10 -0.14 12.28 -3.09
CA VAL A 10 0.55 11.15 -3.71
C VAL A 10 1.97 11.06 -3.15
N PRO A 11 2.42 9.90 -2.63
CA PRO A 11 3.76 9.77 -2.11
C PRO A 11 4.79 9.75 -3.25
N ALA A 12 5.87 10.51 -3.10
CA ALA A 12 6.99 10.55 -4.05
C ALA A 12 8.28 9.93 -3.50
N HIS A 13 8.28 9.55 -2.22
CA HIS A 13 9.49 9.09 -1.53
C HIS A 13 9.15 8.25 -0.31
N ILE A 14 9.96 7.23 -0.01
CA ILE A 14 9.92 6.46 1.24
C ILE A 14 11.24 6.59 1.98
N LYS A 15 11.15 6.84 3.30
CA LYS A 15 12.30 6.83 4.20
C LYS A 15 11.91 6.16 5.50
N GLY A 16 12.72 5.23 5.97
CA GLY A 16 12.40 4.49 7.19
C GLY A 16 13.51 3.56 7.65
N THR A 17 13.36 3.06 8.87
CA THR A 17 14.26 2.09 9.49
C THR A 17 13.45 1.05 10.25
N TRP A 18 13.84 -0.21 10.18
CA TRP A 18 13.23 -1.30 10.95
C TRP A 18 14.28 -2.33 11.35
N ARG A 19 13.89 -3.32 12.15
CA ARG A 19 14.80 -4.38 12.59
C ARG A 19 14.11 -5.73 12.64
N LYS A 20 14.89 -6.80 12.48
CA LYS A 20 14.50 -8.17 12.81
C LYS A 20 14.99 -8.51 14.22
N GLY A 21 14.16 -9.22 15.00
CA GLY A 21 14.45 -9.62 16.38
C GLY A 21 13.52 -8.97 17.41
N TRP A 22 13.13 -9.76 18.43
CA TRP A 22 12.26 -9.34 19.54
C TRP A 22 12.98 -9.40 20.89
N SER A 23 14.01 -10.25 21.03
CA SER A 23 14.73 -10.55 22.26
C SER A 23 16.15 -9.94 22.29
N TYR A 24 16.74 -9.81 23.48
CA TYR A 24 18.16 -9.47 23.65
C TYR A 24 19.11 -10.56 23.13
N ASP A 25 18.61 -11.80 23.01
CA ASP A 25 19.39 -12.96 22.55
C ASP A 25 19.32 -13.17 21.03
N ASP A 26 18.50 -12.39 20.31
CA ASP A 26 18.41 -12.46 18.85
C ASP A 26 19.56 -11.66 18.20
N GLU A 27 20.16 -12.19 17.14
CA GLU A 27 21.01 -11.37 16.26
C GLU A 27 20.17 -10.23 15.66
N LEU A 28 20.41 -9.02 16.14
CA LEU A 28 19.71 -7.82 15.66
C LEU A 28 20.21 -7.48 14.27
N VAL A 29 19.32 -7.50 13.28
CA VAL A 29 19.59 -6.98 11.95
C VAL A 29 18.80 -5.71 11.75
N TYR A 30 19.49 -4.61 11.48
CA TYR A 30 18.88 -3.32 11.22
C TYR A 30 18.79 -3.08 9.72
N TYR A 31 17.64 -2.58 9.28
CA TYR A 31 17.35 -2.23 7.91
C TYR A 31 17.03 -0.74 7.81
N ARG A 32 17.41 -0.13 6.70
CA ARG A 32 17.02 1.23 6.34
C ARG A 32 16.59 1.31 4.88
N ILE A 33 15.69 2.24 4.58
CA ILE A 33 15.28 2.58 3.22
C ILE A 33 15.29 4.10 3.07
N ASP A 34 15.76 4.56 1.91
CA ASP A 34 15.71 5.94 1.46
C ASP A 34 15.61 5.86 -0.06
N ALA A 35 14.39 5.85 -0.60
CA ALA A 35 14.15 5.52 -1.99
C ALA A 35 13.02 6.37 -2.61
N PRO A 36 13.15 6.75 -3.90
CA PRO A 36 12.08 7.41 -4.62
C PRO A 36 10.91 6.47 -4.89
N ILE A 37 9.71 7.04 -4.98
CA ILE A 37 8.51 6.37 -5.49
C ILE A 37 8.14 7.06 -6.81
N ASP A 38 7.80 6.27 -7.83
CA ASP A 38 7.23 6.80 -9.08
C ASP A 38 5.86 7.40 -8.77
N ALA A 39 5.83 8.71 -8.55
CA ALA A 39 4.63 9.43 -8.14
C ALA A 39 3.56 9.43 -9.25
N GLU A 40 3.95 9.46 -10.53
CA GLU A 40 2.97 9.44 -11.63
C GLU A 40 2.28 8.09 -11.72
N LEU A 41 3.03 6.99 -11.59
CA LEU A 41 2.47 5.65 -11.55
C LEU A 41 1.66 5.42 -10.27
N ALA A 42 2.15 5.91 -9.13
CA ALA A 42 1.44 5.82 -7.86
C ALA A 42 0.08 6.54 -7.94
N GLU A 43 0.03 7.75 -8.50
CA GLU A 43 -1.22 8.48 -8.70
C GLU A 43 -2.20 7.68 -9.56
N LYS A 44 -1.75 7.14 -10.70
CA LYS A 44 -2.60 6.33 -11.58
C LYS A 44 -3.19 5.14 -10.84
N LYS A 45 -2.36 4.40 -10.09
CA LYS A 45 -2.82 3.27 -9.26
C LYS A 45 -3.84 3.69 -8.20
N MET A 46 -3.58 4.78 -7.47
CA MET A 46 -4.49 5.29 -6.46
C MET A 46 -5.84 5.70 -7.07
N ARG A 47 -5.83 6.33 -8.25
CA ARG A 47 -7.03 6.70 -9.00
C ARG A 47 -7.79 5.49 -9.53
N THR A 48 -7.09 4.43 -9.95
CA THR A 48 -7.73 3.16 -10.30
C THR A 48 -8.53 2.63 -9.12
N LEU A 49 -7.93 2.53 -7.92
CA LEU A 49 -8.64 2.07 -6.73
C LEU A 49 -9.81 3.00 -6.32
N GLN A 50 -9.68 4.31 -6.57
CA GLN A 50 -10.72 5.29 -6.26
C GLN A 50 -11.97 5.13 -7.12
N ASN A 51 -11.80 4.66 -8.35
CA ASN A 51 -12.89 4.40 -9.30
C ASN A 51 -13.14 2.88 -9.46
N TYR A 52 -12.65 2.08 -8.52
CA TYR A 52 -12.72 0.63 -8.62
C TYR A 52 -14.11 0.09 -8.25
N TYR A 53 -14.76 0.67 -7.25
CA TYR A 53 -16.00 0.12 -6.71
C TYR A 53 -17.23 0.67 -7.44
N GLU A 54 -18.17 -0.22 -7.76
CA GLU A 54 -19.43 0.15 -8.43
C GLU A 54 -20.35 0.98 -7.52
N TYR A 55 -20.45 0.60 -6.24
CA TYR A 55 -21.39 1.21 -5.29
C TYR A 55 -20.71 1.92 -4.12
N TYR A 56 -19.55 1.43 -3.68
CA TYR A 56 -18.87 1.99 -2.52
C TYR A 56 -18.17 3.31 -2.85
N GLN A 57 -18.57 4.38 -2.17
CA GLN A 57 -17.95 5.70 -2.29
C GLN A 57 -17.01 5.95 -1.10
N PRO A 58 -15.69 5.77 -1.28
CA PRO A 58 -14.74 5.97 -0.19
C PRO A 58 -14.66 7.43 0.23
N THR A 59 -14.60 7.66 1.54
CA THR A 59 -14.48 9.02 2.13
C THR A 59 -13.08 9.30 2.69
N TYR A 60 -12.27 8.27 2.93
CA TYR A 60 -10.89 8.37 3.38
C TYR A 60 -10.09 7.18 2.85
N GLY A 61 -8.89 7.44 2.33
CA GLY A 61 -7.91 6.41 2.02
C GLY A 61 -6.87 6.29 3.13
N SER A 62 -6.17 5.17 3.17
CA SER A 62 -5.07 4.90 4.09
C SER A 62 -3.88 4.27 3.38
N MET A 63 -2.69 4.55 3.90
CA MET A 63 -1.48 3.82 3.52
C MET A 63 -1.29 2.65 4.47
N GLN A 64 -0.95 1.49 3.91
CA GLN A 64 -0.52 0.31 4.65
C GLN A 64 0.93 0.02 4.30
N VAL A 65 1.71 -0.34 5.32
CA VAL A 65 3.10 -0.76 5.16
C VAL A 65 3.24 -2.17 5.67
N ILE A 66 3.81 -3.04 4.85
CA ILE A 66 4.17 -4.40 5.24
C ILE A 66 5.67 -4.54 5.16
N VAL A 67 6.23 -5.14 6.19
CA VAL A 67 7.64 -5.47 6.29
C VAL A 67 7.75 -6.97 6.48
N ASP A 68 8.56 -7.60 5.64
CA ASP A 68 8.91 -9.01 5.70
C ASP A 68 10.42 -9.15 5.54
N GLU A 69 11.11 -9.34 6.66
CA GLU A 69 12.57 -9.29 6.76
C GLU A 69 13.16 -8.01 6.15
N GLU A 70 13.88 -8.13 5.03
CA GLU A 70 14.47 -7.00 4.29
C GLU A 70 13.48 -6.35 3.31
N ARG A 71 12.35 -7.00 2.98
CA ARG A 71 11.37 -6.49 2.03
C ARG A 71 10.42 -5.52 2.71
N ILE A 72 10.15 -4.39 2.06
CA ILE A 72 9.15 -3.42 2.45
C ILE A 72 8.20 -3.14 1.28
N GLN A 73 6.90 -3.16 1.56
CA GLN A 73 5.86 -2.84 0.61
C GLN A 73 4.97 -1.71 1.15
N VAL A 74 4.74 -0.68 0.35
CA VAL A 74 3.79 0.40 0.63
C VAL A 74 2.59 0.26 -0.27
N MET A 75 1.41 0.23 0.33
CA MET A 75 0.14 0.03 -0.37
C MET A 75 -0.84 1.13 0.00
N TYR A 76 -1.77 1.39 -0.91
CA TYR A 76 -2.89 2.29 -0.69
C TYR A 76 -4.21 1.50 -0.69
N THR A 77 -5.11 1.86 0.22
CA THR A 77 -6.43 1.22 0.34
C THR A 77 -7.50 2.18 0.84
N PHE A 78 -8.75 1.85 0.54
CA PHE A 78 -9.92 2.45 1.20
C PHE A 78 -10.48 1.58 2.32
N ALA A 79 -9.84 0.43 2.59
CA ALA A 79 -10.28 -0.55 3.57
C ALA A 79 -11.78 -0.90 3.41
N CYS A 80 -12.24 -1.11 2.16
CA CYS A 80 -13.56 -1.64 1.92
C CYS A 80 -13.58 -3.10 2.37
N VAL A 81 -14.44 -3.43 3.33
CA VAL A 81 -14.57 -4.78 3.86
C VAL A 81 -15.90 -5.36 3.38
N SER A 82 -15.85 -6.38 2.52
CA SER A 82 -17.04 -6.95 1.88
C SER A 82 -18.07 -7.55 2.85
N ARG A 83 -17.67 -7.82 4.10
CA ARG A 83 -18.59 -8.28 5.16
C ARG A 83 -19.54 -7.19 5.65
N THR A 84 -19.20 -5.92 5.47
CA THR A 84 -19.95 -4.78 6.01
C THR A 84 -20.36 -3.76 4.95
N ARG A 85 -19.80 -3.85 3.74
CA ARG A 85 -20.02 -2.92 2.63
C ARG A 85 -20.04 -3.68 1.30
N ASP A 86 -20.65 -3.08 0.29
CA ASP A 86 -20.60 -3.60 -1.07
C ASP A 86 -19.31 -3.13 -1.76
N CYS A 87 -18.31 -4.00 -1.79
CA CYS A 87 -17.01 -3.75 -2.40
C CYS A 87 -16.92 -4.32 -3.83
N THR A 88 -18.05 -4.49 -4.51
CA THR A 88 -18.09 -5.04 -5.87
C THR A 88 -17.34 -4.13 -6.85
N PRO A 89 -16.41 -4.67 -7.67
CA PRO A 89 -15.74 -3.90 -8.69
C PRO A 89 -16.71 -3.45 -9.78
N GLU A 90 -16.57 -2.21 -10.23
CA GLU A 90 -17.17 -1.75 -11.48
C GLU A 90 -16.50 -2.46 -12.68
N GLU A 91 -17.30 -2.84 -13.68
CA GLU A 91 -16.81 -3.55 -14.86
C GLU A 91 -15.76 -2.72 -15.61
N GLY A 92 -14.59 -3.31 -15.88
CA GLY A 92 -13.50 -2.65 -16.60
C GLY A 92 -12.78 -1.55 -15.79
N SER A 93 -13.03 -1.44 -14.48
CA SER A 93 -12.42 -0.42 -13.61
C SER A 93 -10.91 -0.59 -13.40
N ASP A 94 -10.37 -1.80 -13.57
CA ASP A 94 -8.94 -2.10 -13.46
C ASP A 94 -8.38 -2.81 -14.70
N PRO A 95 -8.21 -2.09 -15.83
CA PRO A 95 -7.72 -2.68 -17.08
C PRO A 95 -6.24 -3.08 -17.01
N ASN A 96 -5.48 -2.59 -16.02
CA ASN A 96 -4.06 -2.88 -15.86
C ASN A 96 -3.80 -4.00 -14.83
N GLY A 97 -4.82 -4.46 -14.11
CA GLY A 97 -4.66 -5.47 -13.04
C GLY A 97 -3.84 -4.95 -11.86
N TRP A 98 -3.97 -3.67 -11.50
CA TRP A 98 -3.24 -3.08 -10.38
C TRP A 98 -3.89 -3.30 -9.01
N VAL A 99 -5.20 -3.53 -8.97
CA VAL A 99 -5.95 -3.74 -7.75
C VAL A 99 -5.85 -5.20 -7.34
N GLU A 100 -5.31 -5.43 -6.15
CA GLU A 100 -5.12 -6.76 -5.59
C GLU A 100 -5.77 -6.89 -4.21
N ARG A 101 -5.94 -8.12 -3.73
CA ARG A 101 -6.38 -8.37 -2.36
C ARG A 101 -5.21 -8.15 -1.41
N SER A 102 -5.45 -7.45 -0.31
CA SER A 102 -4.44 -7.22 0.73
C SER A 102 -3.82 -8.54 1.19
N PRO A 103 -2.49 -8.65 1.26
CA PRO A 103 -1.85 -9.84 1.81
C PRO A 103 -2.13 -10.05 3.31
N GLN A 104 -2.68 -9.05 4.02
CA GLN A 104 -3.18 -9.21 5.39
C GLN A 104 -4.58 -9.83 5.39
N ASN A 105 -4.65 -11.15 5.20
CA ASN A 105 -5.88 -11.96 5.21
C ASN A 105 -6.89 -11.69 4.07
N GLY A 106 -6.52 -10.94 3.02
CA GLY A 106 -7.32 -10.81 1.80
C GLY A 106 -8.62 -10.02 1.96
N VAL A 107 -8.77 -9.22 3.01
CA VAL A 107 -10.08 -8.66 3.39
C VAL A 107 -10.43 -7.38 2.62
N THR A 108 -9.42 -6.61 2.19
CA THR A 108 -9.59 -5.32 1.52
C THR A 108 -8.82 -5.28 0.21
N GLU A 109 -9.29 -4.47 -0.74
CA GLU A 109 -8.57 -4.18 -1.98
C GLU A 109 -7.48 -3.14 -1.75
N VAL A 110 -6.33 -3.34 -2.37
CA VAL A 110 -5.15 -2.50 -2.26
C VAL A 110 -4.53 -2.27 -3.62
N VAL A 111 -3.71 -1.22 -3.73
CA VAL A 111 -2.77 -1.05 -4.83
C VAL A 111 -1.37 -0.87 -4.27
N VAL A 112 -0.39 -1.57 -4.85
CA VAL A 112 1.02 -1.46 -4.43
C VAL A 112 1.66 -0.24 -5.06
N LEU A 113 2.10 0.69 -4.22
CA LEU A 113 2.79 1.91 -4.64
C LEU A 113 4.31 1.74 -4.67
N PHE A 114 4.85 0.91 -3.77
CA PHE A 114 6.27 0.61 -3.68
C PHE A 114 6.46 -0.83 -3.19
N ASP A 115 7.46 -1.51 -3.75
CA ASP A 115 7.94 -2.82 -3.31
C ASP A 115 9.46 -2.86 -3.51
N GLY A 116 10.20 -3.05 -2.43
CA GLY A 116 11.65 -2.98 -2.46
C GLY A 116 12.30 -3.60 -1.24
N LYS A 117 13.64 -3.55 -1.22
CA LYS A 117 14.45 -4.09 -0.12
C LYS A 117 15.16 -2.98 0.63
N GLY A 118 15.14 -3.04 1.96
CA GLY A 118 15.96 -2.20 2.82
C GLY A 118 17.41 -2.65 2.82
N GLU A 119 18.33 -1.69 2.94
CA GLU A 119 19.74 -1.97 3.15
C GLU A 119 19.94 -2.51 4.57
N SER A 120 20.53 -3.69 4.70
CA SER A 120 20.91 -4.26 6.00
C SER A 120 22.26 -3.72 6.46
N SER A 121 22.36 -3.31 7.73
CA SER A 121 23.64 -3.19 8.43
C SER A 121 23.72 -4.29 9.49
N PRO A 122 24.75 -5.15 9.47
CA PRO A 122 25.10 -5.94 10.65
C PRO A 122 25.46 -5.00 11.80
N VAL A 123 25.24 -5.47 13.03
CA VAL A 123 25.82 -4.85 14.24
C VAL A 123 27.26 -5.32 14.39
#